data_AF-A0A933UCN6-F1
#
_entry.id   AF-A0A933UCN6-F1
#
_cell.length_a   1.000
_cell.length_b   1.000
_cell.length_c   1.000
_cell.angle_alpha   90.00
_cell.angle_beta   90.00
_cell.angle_gamma   90.00
#
_symmetry.space_group_name_H-M   'P 1'
#
loop_
_entity.id
_entity.type
_entity.pdbx_description
1 polymer ?
#
loop_
_entity_poly.entity_id
_entity_poly.type
_entity_poly.pdbx_seq_one_letter_code
_entity_poly.pdbx_strand_id
1 'polypeptide(L)'
;MPHPAAPATGSGGVLPADAAAKVVLASLTPEVRAAVVRAVAAELKLVSSGMANQPVGTSEPGAVTLLAVGRLRYRPGFEDVWLGDTHYDLRERKKARLCLQYLVEKRAFDVASARHLVDEIDLYVRQQGNFPRLADIKINHYFNDQTGKLSGLRKALIRPAGRDGRYFLQVD
;
A
#
# COMPACT_ATOMS: atom_id res chain seq x y z
N MET A 1 -23.28 12.72 66.31
CA MET A 1 -22.02 13.37 65.90
C MET A 1 -20.97 12.28 65.71
N PRO A 2 -20.15 12.27 64.66
CA PRO A 2 -20.49 11.75 63.33
C PRO A 2 -19.58 10.58 62.87
N HIS A 3 -20.09 9.80 61.90
CA HIS A 3 -19.33 8.86 61.07
C HIS A 3 -18.31 9.60 60.18
N PRO A 4 -17.12 9.02 59.90
CA PRO A 4 -16.37 9.36 58.70
C PRO A 4 -16.69 8.40 57.54
N ALA A 5 -16.88 9.01 56.38
CA ALA A 5 -17.36 8.47 55.12
C ALA A 5 -16.26 7.83 54.25
N ALA A 6 -16.71 7.11 53.24
CA ALA A 6 -15.96 6.37 52.22
C ALA A 6 -14.97 7.23 51.39
N PRO A 7 -13.95 6.60 50.78
CA PRO A 7 -13.11 7.24 49.78
C PRO A 7 -13.85 7.39 48.44
N ALA A 8 -13.81 8.60 47.89
CA ALA A 8 -14.27 8.93 46.55
C ALA A 8 -13.35 8.31 45.48
N THR A 9 -13.90 7.44 44.64
CA THR A 9 -13.28 7.01 43.39
C THR A 9 -13.37 8.15 42.38
N GLY A 10 -12.24 8.82 42.15
CA GLY A 10 -12.10 9.85 41.13
C GLY A 10 -12.05 9.24 39.73
N SER A 11 -13.02 9.62 38.90
CA SER A 11 -13.10 9.32 37.47
C SER A 11 -11.91 9.89 36.71
N GLY A 12 -11.02 9.03 36.19
CA GLY A 12 -9.99 9.42 35.23
C GLY A 12 -10.60 9.64 33.85
N GLY A 13 -10.70 10.91 33.45
CA GLY A 13 -11.33 11.35 32.21
C GLY A 13 -10.68 10.79 30.95
N VAL A 14 -11.50 10.13 30.14
CA VAL A 14 -11.19 9.81 28.74
C VAL A 14 -11.15 11.14 27.98
N LEU A 15 -9.95 11.56 27.56
CA LEU A 15 -9.80 12.70 26.66
C LEU A 15 -10.58 12.43 25.37
N PRO A 16 -11.44 13.36 24.91
CA PRO A 16 -12.14 13.22 23.64
C PRO A 16 -11.12 13.17 22.51
N ALA A 17 -11.25 12.19 21.61
CA ALA A 17 -10.36 11.91 20.48
C ALA A 17 -10.04 13.13 19.59
N ASP A 18 -10.86 14.17 19.65
CA ASP A 18 -10.70 15.43 18.93
C ASP A 18 -9.45 16.23 19.39
N ALA A 19 -9.12 16.18 20.68
CA ALA A 19 -7.95 16.87 21.22
C ALA A 19 -6.63 16.18 20.83
N ALA A 20 -6.64 14.85 20.74
CA ALA A 20 -5.47 14.07 20.33
C ALA A 20 -5.11 14.30 18.86
N ALA A 21 -6.11 14.43 17.97
CA ALA A 21 -5.89 14.73 16.56
C ALA A 21 -5.20 16.08 16.33
N LYS A 22 -5.51 17.10 17.15
CA LYS A 22 -4.87 18.43 17.05
C LYS A 22 -3.40 18.43 17.44
N VAL A 23 -3.00 17.62 18.43
CA VAL A 23 -1.60 17.55 18.88
C VAL A 23 -0.72 16.83 17.86
N VAL A 24 -1.23 15.77 17.23
CA VAL A 24 -0.47 14.97 16.23
C VAL A 24 -0.19 15.79 14.96
N LEU A 25 -1.11 16.65 14.52
CA LEU A 25 -0.92 17.47 13.33
C LEU A 25 0.11 18.60 13.50
N ALA A 26 0.33 19.06 14.74
CA ALA A 26 1.25 20.15 15.06
C ALA A 26 2.72 19.70 15.13
N SER A 27 2.98 18.41 15.29
CA SER A 27 4.32 17.81 15.34
C SER A 27 4.87 17.39 13.98
N LEU A 28 4.12 17.60 12.90
CA LEU A 28 4.52 17.25 11.53
C LEU A 28 5.24 18.41 10.85
N THR A 29 6.24 18.10 10.04
CA THR A 29 6.89 19.08 9.16
C THR A 29 5.86 19.67 8.19
N PRO A 30 6.00 20.94 7.77
CA PRO A 30 5.02 21.62 6.92
C PRO A 30 4.77 20.90 5.59
N GLU A 31 5.77 20.17 5.08
CA GLU A 31 5.67 19.37 3.85
C GLU A 31 4.78 18.13 4.04
N VAL A 32 4.93 17.42 5.16
CA VAL A 32 4.08 16.26 5.48
C VAL A 32 2.66 16.71 5.78
N ARG A 33 2.49 17.85 6.45
CA ARG A 33 1.17 18.44 6.70
C ARG A 33 0.47 18.81 5.40
N ALA A 34 1.18 19.39 4.43
CA ALA A 34 0.62 19.71 3.11
C ALA A 34 0.26 18.44 2.33
N ALA A 35 1.07 17.38 2.41
CA ALA A 35 0.78 16.10 1.78
C ALA A 35 -0.46 15.42 2.38
N VAL A 36 -0.59 15.41 3.71
CA VAL A 36 -1.75 14.85 4.43
C VAL A 36 -3.02 15.63 4.10
N VAL A 37 -2.98 16.96 4.15
CA VAL A 37 -4.15 17.80 3.80
C VAL A 37 -4.55 17.60 2.34
N ARG A 38 -3.60 17.44 1.41
CA ARG A 38 -3.91 17.15 0.00
C ARG A 38 -4.50 15.75 -0.18
N ALA A 39 -4.02 14.75 0.55
CA ALA A 39 -4.57 13.39 0.50
C ALA A 39 -6.00 13.36 1.04
N VAL A 40 -6.25 13.98 2.20
CA VAL A 40 -7.58 14.05 2.82
C VAL A 40 -8.56 14.88 1.97
N ALA A 41 -8.11 16.00 1.40
CA ALA A 41 -8.95 16.81 0.51
C ALA A 41 -9.27 16.09 -0.83
N ALA A 42 -8.36 15.25 -1.33
CA ALA A 42 -8.61 14.42 -2.50
C ALA A 42 -9.63 13.31 -2.20
N GLU A 43 -9.56 12.69 -1.02
CA GLU A 43 -10.55 11.68 -0.60
C GLU A 43 -11.93 12.30 -0.38
N LEU A 44 -12.04 13.47 0.26
CA LEU A 44 -13.34 14.12 0.43
C LEU A 44 -14.00 14.56 -0.89
N LYS A 45 -13.22 14.88 -1.92
CA LYS A 45 -13.76 15.25 -3.24
C LYS A 45 -14.35 14.04 -4.00
N LEU A 46 -13.88 12.83 -3.72
CA LEU A 46 -14.37 11.59 -4.35
C LEU A 46 -15.68 11.09 -3.73
N VAL A 47 -15.97 11.43 -2.48
CA VAL A 47 -17.19 10.97 -1.77
C VAL A 47 -18.46 11.76 -2.19
N SER A 48 -18.32 12.91 -2.86
CA SER A 48 -19.47 13.70 -3.33
C SER A 48 -20.08 13.25 -4.67
N SER A 49 -19.50 12.25 -5.35
CA SER A 49 -20.07 11.71 -6.59
C SER A 49 -20.58 10.29 -6.33
N GLY A 50 -21.86 10.22 -5.99
CA GLY A 50 -22.51 9.00 -5.52
C GLY A 50 -22.42 7.83 -6.49
N MET A 51 -22.09 6.67 -5.93
CA MET A 51 -22.92 5.49 -6.09
C MET A 51 -22.68 4.55 -4.91
N ALA A 52 -23.78 4.16 -4.29
CA ALA A 52 -23.84 3.29 -3.14
C ALA A 52 -23.31 1.89 -3.49
N ASN A 53 -22.34 1.41 -2.72
CA ASN A 53 -22.36 0.03 -2.26
C ASN A 53 -21.77 -0.03 -0.85
N GLN A 54 -22.52 -0.65 0.06
CA GLN A 54 -22.34 -0.53 1.51
C GLN A 54 -20.94 -0.91 2.00
N PRO A 55 -20.46 -0.28 3.09
CA PRO A 55 -19.38 -0.81 3.90
C PRO A 55 -19.93 -1.99 4.70
N VAL A 56 -19.50 -3.22 4.37
CA VAL A 56 -19.65 -4.31 5.35
C VAL A 56 -18.66 -4.02 6.47
N GLY A 57 -19.19 -3.47 7.56
CA GLY A 57 -18.46 -3.29 8.79
C GLY A 57 -18.13 -4.65 9.37
N THR A 58 -16.83 -4.92 9.54
CA THR A 58 -16.36 -5.65 10.70
C THR A 58 -15.23 -4.83 11.27
N SER A 59 -15.52 -4.15 12.37
CA SER A 59 -14.53 -3.45 13.17
C SER A 59 -13.62 -4.49 13.82
N GLU A 60 -12.49 -4.81 13.18
CA GLU A 60 -11.36 -5.43 13.87
C GLU A 60 -10.42 -4.33 14.39
N PRO A 61 -9.94 -4.43 15.65
CA PRO A 61 -9.02 -3.47 16.25
C PRO A 61 -7.63 -3.65 15.63
N GLY A 62 -7.41 -2.96 14.52
CA GLY A 62 -6.14 -2.98 13.80
C GLY A 62 -6.27 -2.54 12.35
N ALA A 63 -7.22 -1.64 12.03
CA ALA A 63 -7.62 -1.25 10.69
C ALA A 63 -6.41 -0.91 9.80
N VAL A 64 -5.94 -1.92 9.07
CA VAL A 64 -4.87 -1.74 8.11
C VAL A 64 -5.48 -1.08 6.89
N THR A 65 -5.05 0.14 6.59
CA THR A 65 -5.42 0.84 5.36
C THR A 65 -5.02 0.01 4.15
N LEU A 66 -6.00 -0.58 3.44
CA LEU A 66 -5.80 -1.22 2.15
C LEU A 66 -5.90 -0.15 1.06
N LEU A 67 -4.86 -0.04 0.24
CA LEU A 67 -4.83 0.84 -0.92
C LEU A 67 -5.31 0.08 -2.15
N ALA A 68 -6.08 0.74 -3.01
CA ALA A 68 -6.63 0.15 -4.22
C ALA A 68 -6.22 0.94 -5.46
N VAL A 69 -5.79 0.23 -6.50
CA VAL A 69 -5.53 0.75 -7.84
C VAL A 69 -6.18 -0.21 -8.83
N GLY A 70 -7.34 0.17 -9.36
CA GLY A 70 -8.17 -0.72 -10.19
C GLY A 70 -8.51 -2.02 -9.46
N ARG A 71 -8.15 -3.18 -10.04
CA ARG A 71 -8.34 -4.52 -9.46
C ARG A 71 -7.29 -4.92 -8.44
N LEU A 72 -6.18 -4.18 -8.36
CA LEU A 72 -5.10 -4.42 -7.43
C LEU A 72 -5.42 -3.76 -6.09
N ARG A 73 -5.45 -4.54 -5.01
CA ARG A 73 -5.50 -4.02 -3.64
C ARG A 73 -4.24 -4.46 -2.91
N TYR A 74 -3.68 -3.62 -2.05
CA TYR A 74 -2.44 -3.95 -1.33
C TYR A 74 -2.33 -3.21 -0.01
N ARG A 75 -1.58 -3.79 0.92
CA ARG A 75 -1.16 -3.08 2.13
C ARG A 75 0.05 -2.18 1.85
N PRO A 76 0.20 -1.04 2.56
CA PRO A 76 1.45 -0.29 2.56
C PRO A 76 2.64 -1.23 2.75
N GLY A 77 3.63 -1.13 1.87
CA GLY A 77 4.77 -2.05 1.84
C GLY A 77 4.58 -3.31 1.00
N PHE A 78 3.41 -3.53 0.39
CA PHE A 78 3.12 -4.64 -0.54
C PHE A 78 3.32 -6.05 0.05
N GLU A 79 3.26 -6.18 1.38
CA GLU A 79 3.40 -7.46 2.08
C GLU A 79 2.25 -8.41 1.77
N ASP A 80 1.05 -7.84 1.66
CA ASP A 80 -0.16 -8.52 1.27
C ASP A 80 -0.75 -7.81 0.05
N VAL A 81 -1.01 -8.58 -1.00
CA VAL A 81 -1.55 -8.10 -2.27
C VAL A 81 -2.76 -8.93 -2.65
N TRP A 82 -3.84 -8.29 -3.09
CA TRP A 82 -5.04 -8.93 -3.60
C TRP A 82 -5.27 -8.52 -5.05
N LEU A 83 -5.64 -9.49 -5.87
CA LEU A 83 -6.11 -9.28 -7.23
C LEU A 83 -7.50 -9.89 -7.36
N GLY A 84 -8.52 -9.04 -7.39
CA GLY A 84 -9.90 -9.50 -7.18
C GLY A 84 -10.05 -10.18 -5.81
N ASP A 85 -10.56 -11.40 -5.81
CA ASP A 85 -10.73 -12.23 -4.60
C ASP A 85 -9.50 -13.07 -4.23
N THR A 86 -8.43 -13.01 -5.03
CA THR A 86 -7.22 -13.81 -4.79
C THR A 86 -6.19 -13.03 -3.98
N HIS A 87 -5.85 -13.55 -2.80
CA HIS A 87 -4.78 -13.03 -1.94
C HIS A 87 -3.42 -13.67 -2.26
N TYR A 88 -2.39 -12.83 -2.23
CA TYR A 88 -0.99 -13.17 -2.43
C TYR A 88 -0.17 -12.61 -1.25
N ASP A 89 0.44 -13.51 -0.48
CA ASP A 89 1.44 -13.15 0.53
C ASP A 89 2.81 -12.96 -0.14
N LEU A 90 3.39 -11.77 0.04
CA LEU A 90 4.69 -11.38 -0.50
C LEU A 90 5.71 -11.05 0.61
N ARG A 91 5.45 -11.41 1.87
CA ARG A 91 6.31 -11.07 3.02
C ARG A 91 7.73 -11.56 2.83
N GLU A 92 7.87 -12.80 2.39
CA GLU A 92 9.17 -13.42 2.10
C GLU A 92 9.66 -13.12 0.67
N ARG A 93 8.85 -12.45 -0.16
CA ARG A 93 9.08 -12.24 -1.60
C ARG A 93 9.53 -10.80 -1.88
N LYS A 94 10.60 -10.37 -1.19
CA LYS A 94 11.12 -8.99 -1.23
C LYS A 94 11.33 -8.45 -2.65
N LYS A 95 11.82 -9.27 -3.60
CA LYS A 95 12.02 -8.85 -5.00
C LYS A 95 10.70 -8.52 -5.71
N ALA A 96 9.70 -9.40 -5.60
CA ALA A 96 8.37 -9.16 -6.15
C ALA A 96 7.73 -7.92 -5.53
N ARG A 97 7.82 -7.81 -4.20
CA ARG A 97 7.31 -6.69 -3.41
C ARG A 97 7.86 -5.34 -3.89
N LEU A 98 9.19 -5.22 -4.00
CA LEU A 98 9.86 -4.01 -4.46
C LEU A 98 9.56 -3.70 -5.94
N CYS A 99 9.40 -4.74 -6.77
CA CYS A 99 9.01 -4.56 -8.16
C CYS A 99 7.60 -3.96 -8.29
N LEU A 100 6.63 -4.49 -7.53
CA LEU A 100 5.26 -3.95 -7.49
C LEU A 100 5.24 -2.53 -6.94
N GLN A 101 5.96 -2.29 -5.84
CA GLN A 101 6.10 -0.98 -5.25
C GLN A 101 6.61 0.04 -6.26
N TYR A 102 7.69 -0.28 -6.98
CA TYR A 102 8.25 0.61 -7.99
C TYR A 102 7.24 0.96 -9.09
N LEU A 103 6.56 -0.04 -9.64
CA LEU A 103 5.61 0.19 -10.73
C LEU A 103 4.40 1.03 -10.29
N VAL A 104 3.91 0.82 -9.06
CA VAL A 104 2.83 1.66 -8.49
C VAL A 104 3.33 3.08 -8.20
N GLU A 105 4.50 3.25 -7.58
CA GLU A 105 5.09 4.56 -7.30
C GLU A 105 5.33 5.38 -8.57
N LYS A 106 5.76 4.73 -9.65
CA LYS A 106 5.97 5.35 -10.96
C LYS A 106 4.71 5.48 -11.80
N ARG A 107 3.55 5.07 -11.27
CA ARG A 107 2.26 5.07 -11.97
C ARG A 107 2.33 4.40 -13.35
N ALA A 108 3.09 3.31 -13.44
CA ALA A 108 3.28 2.57 -14.68
C ALA A 108 2.06 1.67 -14.94
N PHE A 109 0.89 2.26 -15.18
CA PHE A 109 -0.39 1.54 -15.29
C PHE A 109 -0.82 1.27 -16.74
N ASP A 110 -0.04 1.75 -17.71
CA ASP A 110 -0.35 1.67 -19.12
C ASP A 110 0.94 1.52 -19.95
N VAL A 111 0.77 1.25 -21.24
CA VAL A 111 1.90 1.00 -22.16
C VAL A 111 2.80 2.22 -22.30
N ALA A 112 2.26 3.45 -22.28
CA ALA A 112 3.05 4.66 -22.44
C ALA A 112 3.89 4.95 -21.18
N SER A 113 3.36 4.62 -20.01
CA SER A 113 4.03 4.76 -18.71
C SER A 113 4.95 3.58 -18.32
N ALA A 114 5.06 2.57 -19.19
CA ALA A 114 5.85 1.37 -18.93
C ALA A 114 7.33 1.66 -18.65
N ARG A 115 7.94 0.87 -17.76
CA ARG A 115 9.29 1.10 -17.24
C ARG A 115 10.25 0.01 -17.68
N HIS A 116 11.50 0.39 -17.97
CA HIS A 116 12.50 -0.56 -18.44
C HIS A 116 12.98 -1.47 -17.29
N LEU A 117 12.97 -2.79 -17.50
CA LEU A 117 13.36 -3.72 -16.44
C LEU A 117 14.80 -3.51 -15.99
N VAL A 118 15.75 -3.49 -16.90
CA VAL A 118 17.18 -3.49 -16.54
C VAL A 118 17.63 -2.13 -16.02
N ASP A 119 17.15 -1.05 -16.63
CA ASP A 119 17.64 0.30 -16.33
C ASP A 119 16.90 0.97 -15.16
N GLU A 120 15.64 0.61 -14.94
CA GLU A 120 14.78 1.27 -13.96
C GLU A 120 14.36 0.31 -12.84
N ILE A 121 13.62 -0.76 -13.17
CA ILE A 121 12.99 -1.63 -12.17
C ILE A 121 14.06 -2.41 -11.39
N ASP A 122 14.99 -3.09 -12.07
CA ASP A 122 16.04 -3.91 -11.46
C ASP A 122 17.01 -3.06 -10.66
N LEU A 123 17.37 -1.88 -11.18
CA LEU A 123 18.20 -0.93 -10.47
C LEU A 123 17.58 -0.57 -9.11
N TYR A 124 16.29 -0.21 -9.11
CA TYR A 124 15.55 0.08 -7.88
C TYR A 124 15.46 -1.12 -6.95
N VAL A 125 15.05 -2.30 -7.46
CA VAL A 125 14.90 -3.52 -6.66
C VAL A 125 16.22 -3.91 -5.99
N ARG A 126 17.35 -3.77 -6.68
CA ARG A 126 18.68 -4.05 -6.09
C ARG A 126 19.09 -3.03 -5.06
N GLN A 127 18.90 -1.74 -5.33
CA GLN A 127 19.26 -0.66 -4.40
C GLN A 127 18.45 -0.77 -3.10
N GLN A 128 17.12 -0.93 -3.19
CA GLN A 128 16.25 -1.06 -2.02
C GLN A 128 16.33 -2.44 -1.36
N GLY A 129 16.64 -3.45 -2.17
CA GLY A 129 16.72 -4.84 -1.74
C GLY A 129 18.04 -5.24 -1.08
N ASN A 130 19.10 -4.48 -1.36
CA ASN A 130 20.50 -4.86 -1.13
C ASN A 130 20.87 -6.20 -1.79
N PHE A 131 20.53 -6.35 -3.07
CA PHE A 131 20.82 -7.57 -3.84
C PHE A 131 22.08 -7.38 -4.72
N PRO A 132 22.96 -8.39 -4.83
CA PRO A 132 24.12 -8.32 -5.72
C PRO A 132 23.67 -8.18 -7.17
N ARG A 133 24.49 -7.56 -8.03
CA ARG A 133 24.22 -7.49 -9.47
C ARG A 133 24.33 -8.88 -10.10
N LEU A 134 23.40 -9.20 -11.01
CA LEU A 134 23.36 -10.45 -11.77
C LEU A 134 23.35 -10.05 -13.25
N ALA A 135 24.20 -10.70 -14.05
CA ALA A 135 24.09 -10.65 -15.50
C ALA A 135 22.88 -11.51 -15.91
N ASP A 136 21.99 -10.97 -16.75
CA ASP A 136 20.75 -11.61 -17.24
C ASP A 136 19.58 -11.70 -16.24
N ILE A 137 18.99 -10.55 -15.91
CA ILE A 137 17.73 -10.50 -15.14
C ILE A 137 16.51 -10.48 -16.06
N LYS A 138 15.52 -11.33 -15.73
CA LYS A 138 14.19 -11.33 -16.36
C LYS A 138 13.15 -11.04 -15.29
N ILE A 139 12.05 -10.41 -15.68
CA ILE A 139 10.95 -10.08 -14.74
C ILE A 139 10.46 -11.34 -14.00
N ASN A 140 10.48 -12.50 -14.67
CA ASN A 140 10.10 -13.80 -14.10
C ASN A 140 10.96 -14.18 -12.89
N HIS A 141 12.22 -13.74 -12.82
CA HIS A 141 13.12 -14.07 -11.71
C HIS A 141 12.67 -13.42 -10.39
N TYR A 142 11.85 -12.36 -10.43
CA TYR A 142 11.30 -11.73 -9.22
C TYR A 142 10.05 -12.44 -8.71
N PHE A 143 9.29 -13.05 -9.62
CA PHE A 143 8.02 -13.70 -9.34
C PHE A 143 8.14 -15.22 -9.44
N ASN A 144 9.31 -15.75 -9.11
CA ASN A 144 9.55 -17.18 -9.09
C ASN A 144 9.16 -17.76 -7.73
N ASP A 145 8.32 -18.78 -7.76
CA ASP A 145 7.91 -19.54 -6.59
C ASP A 145 7.67 -21.00 -6.97
N GLN A 146 7.85 -21.91 -6.00
CA GLN A 146 7.67 -23.35 -6.23
C GLN A 146 6.21 -23.74 -6.50
N THR A 147 5.25 -22.91 -6.09
CA THR A 147 3.80 -23.18 -6.23
C THR A 147 3.20 -22.63 -7.53
N GLY A 148 3.96 -21.82 -8.29
CA GLY A 148 3.49 -21.13 -9.48
C GLY A 148 2.52 -19.96 -9.22
N LYS A 149 2.15 -19.68 -7.97
CA LYS A 149 1.19 -18.63 -7.60
C LYS A 149 1.73 -17.23 -7.92
N LEU A 150 2.99 -16.93 -7.64
CA LEU A 150 3.60 -15.65 -8.00
C LEU A 150 3.73 -15.49 -9.51
N SER A 151 4.02 -16.58 -10.22
CA SER A 151 4.04 -16.56 -11.69
C SER A 151 2.65 -16.21 -12.24
N GLY A 152 1.59 -16.71 -11.62
CA GLY A 152 0.20 -16.32 -11.87
C GLY A 152 -0.04 -14.83 -11.64
N LEU A 153 0.33 -14.31 -10.46
CA LEU A 153 0.24 -12.88 -10.13
C LEU A 153 0.96 -12.02 -11.18
N ARG A 154 2.19 -12.38 -11.55
CA ARG A 154 2.99 -11.68 -12.55
C ARG A 154 2.33 -11.65 -13.91
N LYS A 155 1.70 -12.75 -14.35
CA LYS A 155 1.01 -12.81 -15.65
C LYS A 155 -0.28 -12.00 -15.65
N ALA A 156 -0.97 -11.96 -14.51
CA ALA A 156 -2.23 -11.24 -14.37
C ALA A 156 -2.00 -9.73 -14.24
N LEU A 157 -0.94 -9.33 -13.52
CA LEU A 157 -0.70 -7.95 -13.13
C LEU A 157 0.37 -7.25 -13.98
N ILE A 158 1.40 -7.94 -14.45
CA ILE A 158 2.55 -7.31 -15.11
C ILE A 158 2.60 -7.70 -16.58
N ARG A 159 2.42 -6.70 -17.45
CA ARG A 159 2.40 -6.85 -18.90
C ARG A 159 3.63 -6.23 -19.56
N PRO A 160 4.20 -6.88 -20.59
CA PRO A 160 5.24 -6.29 -21.40
C PRO A 160 4.68 -5.20 -22.31
N ALA A 161 5.40 -4.09 -22.44
CA ALA A 161 5.16 -3.02 -23.41
C ALA A 161 6.10 -3.20 -24.61
N GLY A 162 5.84 -4.23 -25.42
CA GLY A 162 6.63 -4.53 -26.62
C GLY A 162 7.85 -5.43 -26.35
N ARG A 163 8.86 -5.35 -27.23
CA ARG A 163 10.08 -6.19 -27.20
C ARG A 163 11.24 -5.57 -26.42
N ASP A 164 11.13 -4.30 -26.05
CA ASP A 164 12.19 -3.52 -25.42
C ASP A 164 12.34 -3.76 -23.90
N GLY A 165 11.82 -4.87 -23.36
CA GLY A 165 11.98 -5.16 -21.92
C GLY A 165 11.29 -4.15 -20.99
N ARG A 166 10.31 -3.38 -21.47
CA ARG A 166 9.49 -2.46 -20.68
C ARG A 166 8.26 -3.17 -20.11
N TYR A 167 7.87 -2.81 -18.90
CA TYR A 167 6.74 -3.43 -18.20
C TYR A 167 5.83 -2.40 -17.54
N PHE A 168 4.54 -2.71 -17.49
CA PHE A 168 3.52 -1.92 -16.81
C PHE A 168 2.58 -2.84 -16.01
N LEU A 169 1.88 -2.24 -15.05
CA LEU A 169 0.85 -2.85 -14.24
C LEU A 169 -0.50 -2.77 -14.95
N GLN A 170 -1.05 -3.92 -15.31
CA GLN A 170 -2.44 -4.04 -15.71
C GLN A 170 -3.32 -4.08 -14.46
N VAL A 171 -3.98 -2.97 -14.20
CA VAL A 171 -4.90 -2.79 -13.06
C VAL A 171 -6.37 -2.73 -13.48
N ASP A 172 -6.67 -2.76 -14.78
CA ASP A 172 -8.01 -2.61 -15.37
C ASP A 172 -8.55 -3.91 -15.99
#